data_AF-R7TSK6-F1
#
_entry.id   AF-R7TSK6-F1
#
_cell.length_a   1.000
_cell.length_b   1.000
_cell.length_c   1.000
_cell.angle_alpha   90.00
_cell.angle_beta   90.00
_cell.angle_gamma   90.00
#
_symmetry.space_group_name_H-M   'P 1'
#
loop_
_entity.id
_entity.type
_entity.pdbx_description
1 polymer ?
#
loop_
_entity_poly.entity_id
_entity_poly.type
_entity_poly.pdbx_seq_one_letter_code
_entity_poly.pdbx_strand_id
1 'polypeptide(L)'
;ISECLGESGVDYDKDCHECINTIGSYTCRCDDGYKLHSNGTSCQDIDECERGMYEVDCHICVNLIGGFTCLCNDTYMLDANNNNETCISMDIEDENPGGSAIGIAVGLTIFLILVVIASVVTFKFVKQRREDKLMSSEDDQSPISGIPGVNNEGKKVINEVDFNKFMARSFLEIIITSS
;
A
#
# COMPACT_ATOMS: atom_id res chain seq x y z
N ILE A 1 68.42 5.53 20.33
CA ILE A 1 67.55 6.63 19.88
C ILE A 1 66.14 6.06 19.85
N SER A 2 65.11 6.87 20.12
CA SER A 2 63.72 6.46 19.91
C SER A 2 63.23 7.22 18.70
N GLU A 3 63.20 6.53 17.57
CA GLU A 3 62.87 7.07 16.26
C GLU A 3 61.44 7.64 16.24
N CYS A 4 60.54 7.13 17.11
CA CYS A 4 59.19 7.67 17.31
C CYS A 4 59.12 9.02 18.07
N LEU A 5 60.21 9.52 18.66
CA LEU A 5 60.20 10.80 19.39
C LEU A 5 60.61 12.00 18.52
N GLY A 6 61.05 11.76 17.28
CA GLY A 6 61.39 12.78 16.28
C GLY A 6 62.58 13.69 16.65
N GLU A 7 63.46 13.98 15.69
CA GLU A 7 64.24 15.23 15.69
C GLU A 7 63.55 16.24 14.76
N SER A 8 63.45 17.50 15.20
CA SER A 8 62.71 18.61 14.58
C SER A 8 62.65 18.60 13.04
N GLY A 9 61.43 18.52 12.49
CA GLY A 9 61.13 18.91 11.10
C GLY A 9 60.48 17.84 10.22
N VAL A 10 60.25 16.63 10.71
CA VAL A 10 59.48 15.60 10.01
C VAL A 10 58.28 15.23 10.88
N ASP A 11 57.09 15.54 10.39
CA ASP A 11 55.81 15.30 11.04
C ASP A 11 55.43 13.81 10.90
N TYR A 12 56.06 12.95 11.71
CA TYR A 12 55.80 11.50 11.73
C TYR A 12 54.39 11.12 12.22
N ASP A 13 53.64 12.08 12.80
CA ASP A 13 52.27 11.89 13.30
C ASP A 13 51.24 11.94 12.15
N LYS A 14 51.62 12.47 10.98
CA LYS A 14 50.68 12.63 9.85
C LYS A 14 50.53 11.40 8.97
N ASP A 15 51.54 10.55 8.90
CA ASP A 15 51.56 9.38 8.00
C ASP A 15 51.51 8.05 8.76
N CYS A 16 51.75 8.05 10.07
CA CYS A 16 51.83 6.88 10.93
C CYS A 16 50.86 7.05 12.09
N HIS A 17 49.74 6.32 12.09
CA HIS A 17 48.71 6.46 13.13
C HIS A 17 49.23 6.04 14.51
N GLU A 18 50.04 4.98 14.55
CA GLU A 18 50.77 4.59 15.75
C GLU A 18 52.18 4.11 15.42
N CYS A 19 53.18 4.80 15.99
CA CYS A 19 54.59 4.44 15.84
C CYS A 19 55.03 3.40 16.88
N ILE A 20 55.60 2.30 16.40
CA ILE A 20 56.19 1.23 17.21
C ILE A 20 57.69 1.26 17.04
N ASN A 21 58.41 1.58 18.11
CA ASN A 21 59.87 1.64 18.07
C ASN A 21 60.50 0.24 17.98
N THR A 22 61.55 0.09 17.19
CA THR A 22 62.31 -1.17 17.05
C THR A 22 63.80 -0.90 17.21
N ILE A 23 64.64 -1.93 17.33
CA ILE A 23 66.09 -1.72 17.51
C ILE A 23 66.69 -1.23 16.18
N GLY A 24 66.99 0.08 16.12
CA GLY A 24 67.62 0.73 14.97
C GLY A 24 66.66 1.16 13.85
N SER A 25 65.36 1.13 14.08
CA SER A 25 64.31 1.58 13.15
C SER A 25 62.96 1.74 13.87
N TYR A 26 61.88 1.96 13.14
CA TYR A 26 60.51 1.96 13.64
C TYR A 26 59.58 1.29 12.62
N THR A 27 58.40 0.85 13.08
CA THR A 27 57.31 0.38 12.22
C THR A 27 56.02 1.08 12.60
N CYS A 28 55.10 1.20 11.65
CA CYS A 28 53.78 1.76 11.92
C CYS A 28 52.73 0.67 12.16
N ARG A 29 51.78 0.98 13.05
CA ARG A 29 50.48 0.33 13.11
C ARG A 29 49.45 1.32 12.56
N CYS A 30 48.60 0.82 11.68
CA CYS A 30 47.58 1.61 10.99
C CYS A 30 46.21 1.34 11.62
N ASP A 31 45.36 2.35 11.62
CA ASP A 31 43.98 2.22 12.05
C ASP A 31 43.14 1.42 11.04
N ASP A 32 41.94 1.06 11.43
CA ASP A 32 40.96 0.42 10.55
C ASP A 32 40.69 1.29 9.32
N GLY A 33 40.55 0.65 8.15
CA GLY A 33 40.47 1.34 6.85
C GLY A 33 41.83 1.67 6.22
N TYR A 34 42.96 1.36 6.89
CA TYR A 34 44.30 1.62 6.37
C TYR A 34 45.18 0.36 6.38
N LYS A 35 46.09 0.26 5.42
CA LYS A 35 47.11 -0.78 5.31
C LYS A 35 48.50 -0.18 5.46
N LEU A 36 49.40 -0.97 6.04
CA LEU A 36 50.81 -0.60 6.10
C LEU A 36 51.39 -0.56 4.68
N HIS A 37 51.98 0.59 4.34
CA HIS A 37 52.64 0.77 3.05
C HIS A 37 53.88 -0.14 2.95
N SER A 38 54.34 -0.40 1.73
CA SER A 38 55.43 -1.35 1.46
C SER A 38 56.77 -1.02 2.15
N ASN A 39 56.96 0.24 2.54
CA ASN A 39 58.12 0.72 3.30
C ASN A 39 58.05 0.38 4.81
N GLY A 40 56.90 -0.04 5.33
CA GLY A 40 56.69 -0.33 6.75
C GLY A 40 56.55 0.91 7.66
N THR A 41 56.55 2.11 7.08
CA THR A 41 56.70 3.37 7.84
C THR A 41 55.57 4.38 7.58
N SER A 42 54.58 4.03 6.78
CA SER A 42 53.39 4.87 6.56
C SER A 42 52.13 4.04 6.36
N CYS A 43 51.00 4.64 6.67
CA CYS A 43 49.68 4.06 6.48
C CYS A 43 49.07 4.61 5.18
N GLN A 44 48.57 3.69 4.36
CA GLN A 44 47.86 4.01 3.13
C GLN A 44 46.42 3.58 3.26
N ASP A 45 45.50 4.44 2.86
CA ASP A 45 44.09 4.13 2.74
C ASP A 45 43.86 2.82 1.96
N ILE A 46 42.94 1.99 2.44
CA ILE A 46 42.51 0.78 1.75
C ILE A 46 41.39 1.19 0.81
N ASP A 47 41.59 1.04 -0.50
CA ASP A 47 40.48 1.19 -1.44
C ASP A 47 39.58 -0.05 -1.39
N GLU A 48 38.46 0.03 -0.65
CA GLU A 48 37.50 -1.07 -0.58
C GLU A 48 36.78 -1.32 -1.92
N CYS A 49 36.70 -0.31 -2.79
CA CYS A 49 36.10 -0.40 -4.12
C CYS A 49 37.00 -1.12 -5.13
N GLU A 50 38.30 -1.23 -4.90
CA GLU A 50 39.20 -2.05 -5.73
C GLU A 50 39.20 -3.53 -5.30
N ARG A 51 38.82 -3.85 -4.04
CA ARG A 51 38.92 -5.20 -3.48
C ARG A 51 37.79 -6.15 -3.88
N GLY A 52 36.77 -5.67 -4.60
CA GLY A 52 35.63 -6.49 -5.02
C GLY A 52 34.73 -6.95 -3.87
N MET A 53 34.86 -6.37 -2.67
CA MET A 53 34.09 -6.73 -1.47
C MET A 53 32.64 -6.20 -1.49
N TYR A 54 32.28 -5.41 -2.51
CA TYR A 54 31.02 -4.65 -2.61
C TYR A 54 29.92 -5.35 -3.43
N GLU A 55 30.18 -6.55 -3.97
CA GLU A 55 29.26 -7.17 -4.95
C GLU A 55 27.91 -7.64 -4.36
N VAL A 56 27.71 -7.64 -3.03
CA VAL A 56 26.51 -8.24 -2.45
C VAL A 56 25.40 -7.21 -2.15
N ASP A 57 25.70 -6.01 -1.64
CA ASP A 57 24.66 -5.06 -1.23
C ASP A 57 24.99 -3.57 -1.48
N CYS A 58 26.00 -3.27 -2.32
CA CYS A 58 26.38 -1.90 -2.68
C CYS A 58 26.30 -1.69 -4.19
N HIS A 59 25.44 -0.77 -4.64
CA HIS A 59 25.23 -0.55 -6.09
C HIS A 59 26.38 0.20 -6.76
N ILE A 60 26.84 1.30 -6.14
CA ILE A 60 27.97 2.09 -6.62
C ILE A 60 28.85 2.39 -5.41
N CYS A 61 30.07 1.89 -5.43
CA CYS A 61 31.06 2.13 -4.37
C CYS A 61 31.81 3.44 -4.60
N VAL A 62 32.01 4.22 -3.54
CA VAL A 62 32.83 5.44 -3.53
C VAL A 62 33.86 5.34 -2.40
N ASN A 63 35.14 5.27 -2.77
CA ASN A 63 36.23 5.23 -1.81
C ASN A 63 36.39 6.60 -1.12
N LEU A 64 36.55 6.59 0.20
CA LEU A 64 36.79 7.76 1.04
C LEU A 64 38.09 7.57 1.82
N ILE A 65 38.59 8.62 2.47
CA ILE A 65 39.77 8.48 3.33
C ILE A 65 39.33 7.83 4.64
N GLY A 66 39.86 6.64 4.92
CA GLY A 66 39.59 5.82 6.10
C GLY A 66 38.38 4.90 5.99
N GLY A 67 37.85 4.68 4.79
CA GLY A 67 36.74 3.77 4.52
C GLY A 67 36.00 4.13 3.24
N PHE A 68 34.74 3.74 3.11
CA PHE A 68 33.98 3.95 1.88
C PHE A 68 32.52 4.28 2.14
N THR A 69 31.79 4.67 1.10
CA THR A 69 30.34 4.80 1.15
C THR A 69 29.70 4.30 -0.14
N CYS A 70 28.42 3.95 -0.08
CA CYS A 70 27.67 3.48 -1.22
C CYS A 70 26.70 4.55 -1.74
N LEU A 71 26.49 4.59 -3.06
CA LEU A 71 25.35 5.27 -3.66
C LEU A 71 24.34 4.22 -4.08
N CYS A 72 23.10 4.40 -3.63
CA CYS A 72 22.01 3.48 -3.90
C CYS A 72 21.18 3.95 -5.10
N ASN A 73 20.73 3.01 -5.93
CA ASN A 73 19.78 3.27 -7.00
C ASN A 73 18.40 3.63 -6.43
N ASP A 74 17.53 4.13 -7.31
CA ASP A 74 16.12 4.40 -7.00
C ASP A 74 15.48 3.19 -6.31
N THR A 75 14.62 3.44 -5.33
CA THR A 75 13.95 2.43 -4.45
C THR A 75 14.81 1.81 -3.34
N TYR A 76 16.09 2.19 -3.23
CA TYR A 76 16.98 1.77 -2.14
C TYR A 76 17.47 2.98 -1.33
N MET A 77 17.82 2.74 -0.07
CA MET A 77 18.40 3.75 0.81
C MET A 77 19.67 3.23 1.49
N LEU A 78 20.52 4.15 1.94
CA LEU A 78 21.71 3.81 2.71
C LEU A 78 21.31 3.18 4.04
N ASP A 79 21.96 2.07 4.40
CA ASP A 79 21.80 1.44 5.69
C ASP A 79 22.55 2.22 6.79
N ALA A 80 21.78 3.02 7.53
CA ALA A 80 22.31 3.78 8.66
C ALA A 80 22.84 2.90 9.81
N ASN A 81 22.47 1.61 9.86
CA ASN A 81 22.96 0.68 10.89
C ASN A 81 24.34 0.11 10.55
N ASN A 82 24.76 0.22 9.28
CA ASN A 82 26.01 -0.30 8.78
C ASN A 82 26.87 0.82 8.17
N ASN A 83 27.01 1.93 8.89
CA ASN A 83 27.85 3.07 8.50
C ASN A 83 27.58 3.64 7.09
N ASN A 84 26.41 3.39 6.49
CA ASN A 84 26.10 3.72 5.09
C ASN A 84 26.98 2.99 4.06
N GLU A 85 27.44 1.79 4.41
CA GLU A 85 28.28 0.92 3.58
C GLU A 85 27.47 -0.09 2.76
N THR A 86 26.14 -0.15 2.97
CA THR A 86 25.22 -1.02 2.25
C THR A 86 23.94 -0.29 1.85
N CYS A 87 23.29 -0.81 0.81
CA CYS A 87 21.99 -0.36 0.33
C CYS A 87 20.92 -1.36 0.77
N ILE A 88 19.91 -0.87 1.49
CA ILE A 88 18.73 -1.66 1.85
C ILE A 88 17.57 -1.28 0.95
N SER A 89 16.74 -2.26 0.59
CA SER A 89 15.47 -1.96 -0.08
C SER A 89 14.67 -1.05 0.83
N MET A 90 14.07 -0.01 0.25
CA MET A 90 12.86 0.49 0.88
C MET A 90 11.90 -0.68 0.79
N ASP A 91 11.72 -1.38 1.89
CA ASP A 91 10.56 -2.24 2.04
C ASP A 91 9.39 -1.29 1.87
N ILE A 92 8.92 -1.16 0.63
CA ILE A 92 7.52 -1.01 0.37
C ILE A 92 7.02 -2.30 1.00
N GLU A 93 6.72 -2.23 2.30
CA GLU A 93 5.55 -2.93 2.76
C GLU A 93 4.54 -2.55 1.68
N ASP A 94 4.29 -3.49 0.76
CA ASP A 94 2.94 -3.82 0.43
C ASP A 94 2.27 -4.09 1.78
N GLU A 95 2.07 -3.05 2.60
CA GLU A 95 0.78 -2.74 3.14
C GLU A 95 -0.10 -2.79 1.89
N ASN A 96 -0.50 -4.03 1.60
CA ASN A 96 -1.75 -4.34 0.99
C ASN A 96 -2.65 -3.20 1.43
N PRO A 97 -3.19 -2.39 0.51
CA PRO A 97 -4.17 -1.41 0.89
C PRO A 97 -5.34 -2.24 1.43
N GLY A 98 -5.32 -2.48 2.74
CA GLY A 98 -6.30 -3.25 3.46
C GLY A 98 -7.62 -2.57 3.18
N GLY A 99 -8.37 -3.19 2.27
CA GLY A 99 -9.64 -2.74 1.71
C GLY A 99 -9.87 -1.24 1.79
N SER A 100 -9.44 -0.48 0.78
CA SER A 100 -9.93 0.89 0.59
C SER A 100 -11.45 0.87 0.80
N ALA A 101 -11.99 1.67 1.73
CA ALA A 101 -13.43 1.69 2.05
C ALA A 101 -14.29 1.92 0.79
N ILE A 102 -13.67 2.47 -0.26
CA ILE A 102 -14.19 2.63 -1.61
C ILE A 102 -14.60 1.28 -2.23
N GLY A 103 -13.78 0.22 -2.10
CA GLY A 103 -14.07 -1.10 -2.67
C GLY A 103 -15.25 -1.80 -1.99
N ILE A 104 -15.34 -1.72 -0.66
CA ILE A 104 -16.48 -2.25 0.12
C ILE A 104 -17.75 -1.44 -0.18
N ALA A 105 -17.66 -0.12 -0.27
CA ALA A 105 -18.79 0.75 -0.62
C ALA A 105 -19.31 0.49 -2.03
N VAL A 106 -18.44 0.30 -3.03
CA VAL A 106 -18.83 -0.05 -4.40
C VAL A 106 -19.45 -1.45 -4.46
N GLY A 107 -18.92 -2.43 -3.72
CA GLY A 107 -19.52 -3.76 -3.63
C GLY A 107 -20.92 -3.75 -3.01
N LEU A 108 -21.10 -3.05 -1.89
CA LEU A 108 -22.38 -2.94 -1.19
C LEU A 108 -23.43 -2.17 -2.01
N THR A 109 -23.03 -1.09 -2.69
CA THR A 109 -23.96 -0.32 -3.54
C THR A 109 -24.45 -1.14 -4.73
N ILE A 110 -23.58 -1.89 -5.40
CA ILE A 110 -23.96 -2.78 -6.50
C ILE A 110 -24.90 -3.88 -5.99
N PHE A 111 -24.60 -4.49 -4.83
CA PHE A 111 -25.45 -5.52 -4.24
C PHE A 111 -26.86 -5.00 -3.91
N LEU A 112 -26.98 -3.83 -3.29
CA LEU A 112 -28.26 -3.20 -3.00
C LEU A 112 -29.05 -2.87 -4.27
N ILE A 113 -28.38 -2.35 -5.31
CA ILE A 113 -29.01 -2.10 -6.62
C ILE A 113 -29.57 -3.39 -7.22
N LEU A 114 -28.82 -4.49 -7.18
CA LEU A 114 -29.28 -5.79 -7.69
C LEU A 114 -30.49 -6.33 -6.91
N VAL A 115 -30.50 -6.18 -5.58
CA VAL A 115 -31.65 -6.57 -4.75
C VAL A 115 -32.89 -5.73 -5.08
N VAL A 116 -32.72 -4.41 -5.26
CA VAL A 116 -33.83 -3.53 -5.66
C VAL A 116 -34.35 -3.91 -7.04
N ILE A 117 -33.47 -4.12 -8.03
CA ILE A 117 -33.87 -4.57 -9.37
C ILE A 117 -34.63 -5.89 -9.30
N ALA A 118 -34.11 -6.88 -8.57
CA ALA A 118 -34.76 -8.18 -8.39
C ALA A 118 -36.14 -8.03 -7.73
N SER A 119 -36.28 -7.17 -6.71
CA SER A 119 -37.57 -6.89 -6.05
C SER A 119 -38.58 -6.24 -6.99
N VAL A 120 -38.15 -5.31 -7.85
CA VAL A 120 -39.02 -4.64 -8.83
C VAL A 120 -39.44 -5.62 -9.93
N VAL A 121 -38.52 -6.44 -10.44
CA VAL A 121 -38.80 -7.44 -11.46
C VAL A 121 -39.77 -8.49 -10.93
N THR A 122 -39.53 -9.03 -9.74
CA THR A 122 -40.44 -9.99 -9.10
C THR A 122 -41.80 -9.35 -8.80
N PHE A 123 -41.86 -8.10 -8.33
CA PHE A 123 -43.10 -7.38 -8.13
C PHE A 123 -43.89 -7.18 -9.43
N LYS A 124 -43.22 -6.77 -10.52
CA LYS A 124 -43.83 -6.66 -11.85
C LYS A 124 -44.31 -8.01 -12.37
N PHE A 125 -43.51 -9.07 -12.22
CA PHE A 125 -43.88 -10.43 -12.62
C PHE A 125 -45.07 -10.97 -11.81
N VAL A 126 -45.09 -10.71 -10.50
CA VAL A 126 -46.21 -11.05 -9.60
C VAL A 126 -47.46 -10.23 -9.96
N LYS A 127 -47.32 -8.94 -10.28
CA LYS A 127 -48.41 -8.08 -10.74
C LYS A 127 -48.97 -8.56 -12.08
N GLN A 128 -48.11 -8.91 -13.02
CA GLN A 128 -48.49 -9.41 -14.35
C GLN A 128 -49.22 -10.76 -14.25
N ARG A 129 -48.73 -11.70 -13.43
CA ARG A 129 -49.48 -12.94 -13.13
C ARG A 129 -50.83 -12.69 -12.46
N ARG A 130 -50.98 -11.64 -11.64
CA ARG A 130 -52.28 -11.28 -11.03
C ARG A 130 -53.25 -10.69 -12.06
N GLU A 131 -52.73 -9.98 -13.05
CA GLU A 131 -53.52 -9.47 -14.18
C GLU A 131 -53.94 -10.62 -15.12
N ASP A 132 -53.05 -11.58 -15.40
CA ASP A 132 -53.37 -12.79 -16.18
C ASP A 132 -54.40 -13.70 -15.47
N LYS A 133 -54.31 -13.85 -14.13
CA LYS A 133 -55.30 -14.59 -13.33
C LYS A 133 -56.68 -13.92 -13.24
N LEU A 134 -56.79 -12.64 -13.59
CA LEU A 134 -58.07 -11.95 -13.65
C LEU A 134 -58.83 -12.25 -14.96
N MET A 135 -58.17 -12.89 -15.94
CA MET A 135 -58.70 -13.15 -17.28
C MET A 135 -58.86 -14.65 -17.58
N SER A 136 -59.15 -15.46 -16.56
CA SER A 136 -59.51 -16.89 -16.74
C SER A 136 -60.80 -17.32 -16.02
N SER A 137 -61.71 -16.39 -15.75
CA SER A 137 -63.05 -16.72 -15.26
C SER A 137 -64.15 -16.29 -16.24
N GLU A 138 -64.02 -16.67 -17.51
CA GLU A 138 -65.11 -16.67 -18.49
C GLU A 138 -64.99 -17.98 -19.29
N ASP A 139 -65.66 -19.02 -18.80
CA ASP A 139 -66.28 -20.12 -19.56
C ASP A 139 -66.63 -21.27 -18.59
N ASP A 140 -67.86 -21.28 -18.07
CA ASP A 140 -68.82 -22.39 -18.27
C ASP A 140 -70.17 -22.06 -17.56
N GLN A 141 -71.22 -21.80 -18.34
CA GLN A 141 -72.53 -22.47 -18.29
C GLN A 141 -73.61 -21.62 -18.99
N SER A 142 -74.31 -22.26 -19.92
CA SER A 142 -75.32 -21.78 -20.87
C SER A 142 -76.66 -21.31 -20.23
N PRO A 143 -77.66 -20.80 -21.01
CA PRO A 143 -78.62 -19.80 -20.55
C PRO A 143 -79.91 -20.38 -19.96
N ILE A 144 -80.41 -19.82 -18.86
CA ILE A 144 -81.84 -19.83 -18.51
C ILE A 144 -82.27 -18.45 -17.97
N SER A 145 -83.39 -17.99 -18.52
CA SER A 145 -84.13 -16.74 -18.40
C SER A 145 -84.43 -16.15 -17.00
N GLY A 146 -84.42 -14.82 -16.88
CA GLY A 146 -85.31 -14.06 -15.97
C GLY A 146 -84.78 -12.76 -15.33
N ILE A 147 -85.05 -11.61 -15.97
CA ILE A 147 -85.43 -10.25 -15.45
C ILE A 147 -84.57 -9.56 -14.34
N PRO A 148 -84.39 -8.20 -14.39
CA PRO A 148 -83.17 -7.52 -13.93
C PRO A 148 -83.28 -6.86 -12.55
N GLY A 149 -82.12 -6.61 -11.94
CA GLY A 149 -81.99 -5.64 -10.86
C GLY A 149 -80.63 -5.63 -10.16
N VAL A 150 -79.97 -4.47 -10.22
CA VAL A 150 -79.26 -3.83 -9.11
C VAL A 150 -77.73 -4.06 -8.96
N ASN A 151 -77.01 -3.04 -9.46
CA ASN A 151 -75.87 -2.31 -8.87
C ASN A 151 -74.45 -2.91 -8.84
N ASN A 152 -73.58 -2.28 -9.64
CA ASN A 152 -72.14 -2.18 -9.42
C ASN A 152 -71.83 -1.39 -8.14
N GLU A 153 -71.16 -1.98 -7.16
CA GLU A 153 -70.39 -1.25 -6.15
C GLU A 153 -69.05 -1.93 -5.84
N GLY A 154 -67.95 -1.19 -6.00
CA GLY A 154 -66.87 -1.25 -5.01
C GLY A 154 -65.54 -1.92 -5.36
N LYS A 155 -64.93 -1.72 -6.55
CA LYS A 155 -63.48 -1.96 -6.71
C LYS A 155 -62.72 -0.67 -6.39
N LYS A 156 -62.30 -0.52 -5.13
CA LYS A 156 -61.56 0.66 -4.64
C LYS A 156 -60.18 0.71 -5.33
N VAL A 157 -60.04 1.61 -6.31
CA VAL A 157 -58.77 1.92 -6.98
C VAL A 157 -57.95 2.82 -6.06
N ILE A 158 -56.78 2.34 -5.62
CA ILE A 158 -55.81 3.17 -4.88
C ILE A 158 -54.97 3.87 -5.96
N ASN A 159 -55.07 5.20 -6.04
CA ASN A 159 -54.37 5.98 -7.07
C ASN A 159 -52.87 6.10 -6.79
N GLU A 160 -52.08 6.16 -7.86
CA GLU A 160 -50.60 6.24 -7.92
C GLU A 160 -49.97 7.39 -7.08
N VAL A 161 -50.78 8.38 -6.69
CA VAL A 161 -50.39 9.52 -5.86
C VAL A 161 -50.09 9.14 -4.40
N ASP A 162 -50.72 8.08 -3.86
CA ASP A 162 -50.53 7.68 -2.45
C ASP A 162 -49.22 6.92 -2.19
N PHE A 163 -48.71 6.19 -3.19
CA PHE A 163 -47.46 5.43 -3.05
C PHE A 163 -46.22 6.34 -3.03
N ASN A 164 -46.20 7.35 -3.91
CA ASN A 164 -45.11 8.34 -3.95
C ASN A 164 -45.05 9.18 -2.67
N LYS A 165 -46.20 9.42 -2.02
CA LYS A 165 -46.30 10.15 -0.75
C LYS A 165 -45.80 9.34 0.45
N PHE A 166 -45.94 8.02 0.41
CA PHE A 166 -45.38 7.11 1.42
C PHE A 166 -43.85 7.04 1.31
N MET A 167 -43.32 6.89 0.10
CA MET A 167 -41.86 6.81 -0.12
C MET A 167 -41.16 8.11 0.26
N ALA A 168 -41.72 9.28 -0.06
CA ALA A 168 -41.14 10.58 0.28
C ALA A 168 -40.99 10.82 1.79
N ARG A 169 -41.88 10.24 2.63
CA ARG A 169 -41.79 10.35 4.10
C ARG A 169 -40.68 9.49 4.68
N SER A 170 -40.43 8.31 4.11
CA SER A 170 -39.35 7.43 4.56
C SER A 170 -37.96 7.97 4.22
N PHE A 171 -37.79 8.69 3.10
CA PHE A 171 -36.51 9.31 2.74
C PHE A 171 -36.15 10.53 3.60
N LEU A 172 -37.14 11.31 4.08
CA LEU A 172 -36.87 12.48 4.91
C LEU A 172 -36.36 12.10 6.33
N GLU A 173 -36.86 11.01 6.90
CA GLU A 173 -36.45 10.48 8.21
C GLU A 173 -35.00 9.94 8.20
N ILE A 174 -34.55 9.40 7.06
CA ILE A 174 -33.19 8.84 6.89
C ILE A 174 -32.14 9.97 6.80
N ILE A 175 -32.47 11.13 6.22
CA ILE A 175 -31.53 12.26 6.09
C ILE A 175 -31.33 12.99 7.43
N ILE A 176 -32.35 13.05 8.29
CA ILE A 176 -32.27 13.75 9.59
C ILE A 176 -31.47 12.95 10.63
N THR A 177 -31.34 11.64 10.47
CA THR A 177 -30.62 10.75 11.42
C THR A 177 -29.15 10.55 11.08
N SER A 178 -28.65 11.15 9.98
CA SER A 178 -27.25 11.06 9.53
C SER A 178 -26.49 12.40 9.56
N SER A 179 -26.92 13.37 10.36
CA SER A 179 -26.18 14.62 10.68
C SER A 179 -25.95 14.76 12.17
#